data_AF-A0A957FHJ6-F1
#
_entry.id   AF-A0A957FHJ6-F1
#
_cell.length_a   1.000
_cell.length_b   1.000
_cell.length_c   1.000
_cell.angle_alpha   90.00
_cell.angle_beta   90.00
_cell.angle_gamma   90.00
#
_symmetry.space_group_name_H-M   'P 1'
#
loop_
_entity.id
_entity.type
_entity.pdbx_description
1 polymer ?
#
loop_
_entity_poly.entity_id
_entity_poly.type
_entity_poly.pdbx_seq_one_letter_code
_entity_poly.pdbx_strand_id
1 'polypeptide(L)'
;TLLTETIPAQSRAEGRESFIVCAAPEHEPLFSALFSGKQLIRRQRQYFELDARQFSSEPILPDGYHLLPVDADLLAQTHLQNMDWLKEEMVSERPSLDDFLAKSFGVCAIHADKIVGWCLSEYNCGPRCEIGIATDEAHQRKGLATAMATAVIQHALSQGIHQIGWLCWADNTPSSATARKLGFQLIAEMPAFPTFFDDVIHFGVQGNLCFSAGDFEQAVDWYERAVAAGAAPVWVQWNAACANGRLGRETAVIHHLQEAIAAGFDDWERLHNSPHLAAIRETAVWQIFIKQMGHG
;
A
#
# COMPACT_ATOMS: atom_id res chain seq x y z
N THR A 1 -24.63 9.02 -14.39
CA THR A 1 -24.39 10.13 -13.44
C THR A 1 -22.90 10.41 -13.36
N LEU A 2 -22.46 11.55 -12.81
CA LEU A 2 -21.04 11.92 -12.70
C LEU A 2 -20.16 10.79 -12.13
N LEU A 3 -20.63 10.12 -11.07
CA LEU A 3 -19.91 9.04 -10.39
C LEU A 3 -19.90 7.70 -11.13
N THR A 4 -20.87 7.43 -12.03
CA THR A 4 -20.97 6.15 -12.75
C THR A 4 -20.57 6.22 -14.21
N GLU A 5 -20.67 7.39 -14.85
CA GLU A 5 -20.42 7.58 -16.28
C GLU A 5 -19.16 8.41 -16.53
N THR A 6 -18.88 9.41 -15.70
CA THR A 6 -17.76 10.33 -15.92
C THR A 6 -16.50 9.87 -15.20
N ILE A 7 -16.57 9.64 -13.89
CA ILE A 7 -15.42 9.27 -13.07
C ILE A 7 -14.80 7.94 -13.54
N PRO A 8 -15.55 6.85 -13.82
CA PRO A 8 -14.94 5.60 -14.27
C PRO A 8 -14.28 5.72 -15.64
N ALA A 9 -14.89 6.44 -16.59
CA ALA A 9 -14.36 6.62 -17.93
C ALA A 9 -13.07 7.46 -17.91
N GLN A 10 -13.06 8.57 -17.15
CA GLN A 10 -11.89 9.41 -16.98
C GLN A 10 -10.77 8.68 -16.22
N SER A 11 -11.12 7.94 -15.17
CA SER A 11 -10.18 7.08 -14.44
C SER A 11 -9.44 6.13 -15.36
N ARG A 12 -10.17 5.41 -16.22
CA ARG A 12 -9.58 4.48 -17.19
C ARG A 12 -8.68 5.20 -18.19
N ALA A 13 -9.08 6.39 -18.66
CA ALA A 13 -8.26 7.19 -19.56
C ALA A 13 -6.96 7.67 -18.90
N GLU A 14 -6.99 7.91 -17.59
CA GLU A 14 -5.84 8.34 -16.77
C GLU A 14 -5.07 7.17 -16.15
N GLY A 15 -5.45 5.92 -16.44
CA GLY A 15 -4.81 4.72 -15.87
C GLY A 15 -5.02 4.54 -14.37
N ARG A 16 -6.01 5.22 -13.76
CA ARG A 16 -6.35 5.06 -12.34
C ARG A 16 -7.22 3.83 -12.16
N GLU A 17 -6.77 2.90 -11.32
CA GLU A 17 -7.41 1.59 -11.14
C GLU A 17 -8.30 1.51 -9.88
N SER A 18 -8.11 2.42 -8.93
CA SER A 18 -8.80 2.38 -7.64
C SER A 18 -9.14 3.76 -7.08
N PHE A 19 -10.18 3.79 -6.25
CA PHE A 19 -10.64 4.96 -5.52
C PHE A 19 -10.94 4.61 -4.08
N ILE A 20 -10.83 5.59 -3.19
CA ILE A 20 -11.39 5.50 -1.85
C ILE A 20 -12.55 6.47 -1.79
N VAL A 21 -13.74 5.92 -1.58
CA VAL A 21 -14.95 6.72 -1.40
C VAL A 21 -15.17 6.89 0.09
N CYS A 22 -15.09 8.12 0.58
CA CYS A 22 -15.50 8.49 1.93
C CYS A 22 -16.80 9.29 1.79
N ALA A 23 -17.86 8.87 2.49
CA ALA A 23 -19.13 9.58 2.48
C ALA A 23 -19.68 9.70 3.89
N ALA A 24 -20.37 10.80 4.15
CA ALA A 24 -21.16 10.95 5.36
C ALA A 24 -22.26 9.86 5.39
N PRO A 25 -22.62 9.30 6.57
CA PRO A 25 -23.53 8.17 6.68
C PRO A 25 -24.88 8.35 5.96
N GLU A 26 -25.39 9.58 5.90
CA GLU A 26 -26.62 9.95 5.19
C GLU A 26 -26.56 9.73 3.68
N HIS A 27 -25.37 9.65 3.10
CA HIS A 27 -25.15 9.41 1.66
C HIS A 27 -24.87 7.94 1.33
N GLU A 28 -24.62 7.08 2.33
CA GLU A 28 -24.40 5.63 2.12
C GLU A 28 -25.54 4.94 1.34
N PRO A 29 -26.84 5.29 1.50
CA PRO A 29 -27.90 4.68 0.71
C PRO A 29 -27.73 4.82 -0.82
N LEU A 30 -27.04 5.88 -1.28
CA LEU A 30 -26.76 6.10 -2.71
C LEU A 30 -25.79 5.07 -3.30
N PHE A 31 -25.03 4.37 -2.45
CA PHE A 31 -23.98 3.46 -2.89
C PHE A 31 -24.51 2.25 -3.65
N SER A 32 -25.72 1.79 -3.31
CA SER A 32 -26.38 0.70 -4.03
C SER A 32 -26.54 1.00 -5.53
N ALA A 33 -26.86 2.24 -5.87
CA ALA A 33 -26.97 2.70 -7.26
C ALA A 33 -25.59 2.94 -7.90
N LEU A 34 -24.65 3.51 -7.14
CA LEU A 34 -23.31 3.85 -7.63
C LEU A 34 -22.44 2.62 -7.93
N PHE A 35 -22.62 1.56 -7.14
CA PHE A 35 -21.79 0.36 -7.17
C PHE A 35 -22.62 -0.89 -7.47
N SER A 36 -23.69 -0.73 -8.26
CA SER A 36 -24.52 -1.85 -8.69
C SER A 36 -23.67 -2.92 -9.37
N GLY A 37 -23.83 -4.18 -8.94
CA GLY A 37 -23.03 -5.32 -9.40
C GLY A 37 -21.65 -5.46 -8.76
N LYS A 38 -21.25 -4.56 -7.85
CA LYS A 38 -19.98 -4.63 -7.11
C LYS A 38 -20.20 -5.01 -5.66
N GLN A 39 -19.29 -5.81 -5.11
CA GLN A 39 -19.25 -6.09 -3.68
C GLN A 39 -18.42 -5.02 -2.95
N LEU A 40 -19.07 -4.17 -2.17
CA LEU A 40 -18.36 -3.10 -1.48
C LEU A 40 -17.50 -3.63 -0.34
N ILE A 41 -16.26 -3.14 -0.31
CA ILE A 41 -15.33 -3.36 0.79
C ILE A 41 -15.50 -2.19 1.73
N ARG A 42 -16.04 -2.42 2.93
CA ARG A 42 -16.15 -1.39 3.96
C ARG A 42 -14.95 -1.49 4.89
N ARG A 43 -14.16 -0.42 4.98
CA ARG A 43 -13.08 -0.25 5.95
C ARG A 43 -13.29 1.04 6.73
N GLN A 44 -12.55 1.21 7.81
CA GLN A 44 -12.59 2.42 8.63
C GLN A 44 -11.27 3.19 8.48
N ARG A 45 -11.36 4.51 8.32
CA ARG A 45 -10.25 5.46 8.42
C ARG A 45 -10.31 6.14 9.79
N GLN A 46 -9.13 6.37 10.37
CA GLN A 46 -8.95 7.19 11.58
C GLN A 46 -8.15 8.42 11.20
N TYR A 47 -8.65 9.59 11.60
CA TYR A 47 -8.01 10.86 11.39
C TYR A 47 -7.61 11.47 12.73
N PHE A 48 -6.33 11.79 12.85
CA PHE A 48 -5.75 12.38 14.06
C PHE A 48 -5.16 13.76 13.79
N GLU A 49 -5.14 14.60 14.81
CA GLU A 49 -4.50 15.93 14.77
C GLU A 49 -3.55 16.14 15.94
N LEU A 50 -2.49 16.90 15.69
CA LEU A 50 -1.55 17.40 16.69
C LEU A 50 -1.41 18.92 16.57
N ASP A 51 -1.46 19.61 17.71
CA ASP A 51 -0.98 20.98 17.85
C ASP A 51 0.51 20.96 18.19
N ALA A 52 1.36 21.19 17.18
CA ALA A 52 2.81 21.10 17.32
C ALA A 52 3.40 22.13 18.29
N ARG A 53 2.68 23.21 18.64
CA ARG A 53 3.15 24.22 19.62
C ARG A 53 3.33 23.64 21.02
N GLN A 54 2.67 22.52 21.32
CA GLN A 54 2.76 21.80 22.59
C GLN A 54 3.76 20.63 22.53
N PHE A 55 4.34 20.39 21.36
CA PHE A 55 5.24 19.26 21.13
C PHE A 55 6.68 19.62 21.51
N SER A 56 7.33 18.75 22.29
CA SER A 56 8.67 18.99 22.85
C SER A 56 9.57 17.74 22.86
N SER A 57 9.16 16.68 22.17
CA SER A 57 9.96 15.45 22.10
C SER A 57 11.12 15.60 21.13
N GLU A 58 12.23 14.91 21.41
CA GLU A 58 13.38 14.79 20.51
C GLU A 58 13.37 13.44 19.79
N PRO A 59 13.89 13.36 18.55
CA PRO A 59 13.96 12.11 17.82
C PRO A 59 15.00 11.17 18.46
N ILE A 60 14.56 9.96 18.82
CA ILE A 60 15.43 8.93 19.41
C ILE A 60 15.65 7.82 18.37
N LEU A 61 16.90 7.63 17.97
CA LEU A 61 17.30 6.61 17.00
C LEU A 61 18.17 5.55 17.68
N PRO A 62 18.09 4.28 17.24
CA PRO A 62 19.07 3.27 17.59
C PRO A 62 20.43 3.58 16.97
N ASP A 63 21.50 3.01 17.54
CA ASP A 63 22.85 3.11 16.99
C ASP A 63 22.91 2.64 15.53
N GLY A 64 23.68 3.35 14.70
CA GLY A 64 23.84 3.07 13.28
C GLY A 64 22.74 3.63 12.37
N TYR A 65 21.68 4.19 12.94
CA TYR A 65 20.64 4.92 12.18
C TYR A 65 20.89 6.42 12.24
N HIS A 66 20.58 7.10 11.15
CA HIS A 66 20.59 8.57 11.08
C HIS A 66 19.42 9.08 10.26
N LEU A 67 19.00 10.31 10.55
CA LEU A 67 17.99 11.01 9.76
C LEU A 67 18.66 12.03 8.86
N LEU A 68 18.27 12.05 7.58
CA LEU A 68 18.65 13.10 6.65
C LEU A 68 17.41 13.85 6.17
N PRO A 69 17.47 15.19 6.02
CA PRO A 69 16.41 15.94 5.38
C PRO A 69 16.23 15.47 3.93
N VAL A 70 14.98 15.49 3.45
CA VAL A 70 14.68 15.20 2.05
C VAL A 70 14.80 16.50 1.26
N ASP A 71 16.01 16.76 0.77
CA ASP A 71 16.38 17.96 0.03
C ASP A 71 17.19 17.63 -1.24
N ALA A 72 17.62 18.67 -1.97
CA ALA A 72 18.39 18.50 -3.19
C ALA A 72 19.74 17.78 -2.97
N ASP A 73 20.36 17.96 -1.79
CA ASP A 73 21.64 17.33 -1.47
C ASP A 73 21.46 15.83 -1.25
N LEU A 74 20.38 15.39 -0.58
CA LEU A 74 20.02 13.98 -0.48
C LEU A 74 19.78 13.37 -1.86
N LEU A 75 19.03 14.06 -2.72
CA LEU A 75 18.69 13.55 -4.06
C LEU A 75 19.90 13.44 -5.00
N ALA A 76 20.96 14.21 -4.74
CA ALA A 76 22.21 14.13 -5.48
C ALA A 76 23.09 12.92 -5.06
N GLN A 77 22.76 12.23 -3.97
CA GLN A 77 23.53 11.08 -3.51
C GLN A 77 23.29 9.84 -4.37
N THR A 78 24.35 9.40 -5.09
CA THR A 78 24.27 8.24 -5.98
C THR A 78 24.57 6.91 -5.31
N HIS A 79 25.01 6.92 -4.05
CA HIS A 79 25.40 5.71 -3.31
C HIS A 79 24.25 5.14 -2.47
N LEU A 80 23.20 5.92 -2.21
CA LEU A 80 22.07 5.49 -1.40
C LEU A 80 21.15 4.54 -2.18
N GLN A 81 20.92 3.37 -1.60
CA GLN A 81 19.91 2.42 -2.07
C GLN A 81 18.50 2.89 -1.67
N ASN A 82 17.49 2.41 -2.42
CA ASN A 82 16.07 2.77 -2.25
C ASN A 82 15.72 4.25 -2.52
N MET A 83 16.54 4.95 -3.31
CA MET A 83 16.24 6.32 -3.72
C MET A 83 14.93 6.41 -4.53
N ASP A 84 14.66 5.43 -5.39
CA ASP A 84 13.45 5.44 -6.22
C ASP A 84 12.18 5.31 -5.37
N TRP A 85 12.20 4.48 -4.31
CA TRP A 85 11.09 4.37 -3.35
C TRP A 85 10.77 5.70 -2.67
N LEU A 86 11.79 6.49 -2.32
CA LEU A 86 11.58 7.84 -1.78
C LEU A 86 11.03 8.80 -2.84
N LYS A 87 11.58 8.79 -4.05
CA LYS A 87 11.14 9.67 -5.15
C LYS A 87 9.72 9.40 -5.59
N GLU A 88 9.30 8.13 -5.63
CA GLU A 88 7.93 7.72 -5.91
C GLU A 88 6.96 8.34 -4.90
N GLU A 89 7.29 8.30 -3.60
CA GLU A 89 6.47 8.93 -2.59
C GLU A 89 6.49 10.46 -2.67
N MET A 90 7.65 11.08 -2.97
CA MET A 90 7.72 12.53 -3.12
C MET A 90 6.77 13.07 -4.19
N VAL A 91 6.42 12.25 -5.19
CA VAL A 91 5.50 12.61 -6.28
C VAL A 91 4.14 11.92 -6.19
N SER A 92 3.82 11.28 -5.05
CA SER A 92 2.49 10.69 -4.81
C SER A 92 1.43 11.80 -4.74
N GLU A 93 1.72 12.85 -3.96
CA GLU A 93 0.83 13.99 -3.72
C GLU A 93 1.35 15.32 -4.28
N ARG A 94 2.44 15.27 -5.04
CA ARG A 94 3.05 16.41 -5.73
C ARG A 94 3.27 16.12 -7.21
N PRO A 95 3.13 17.11 -8.10
CA PRO A 95 3.27 16.90 -9.54
C PRO A 95 4.71 16.62 -9.98
N SER A 96 5.71 16.95 -9.17
CA SER A 96 7.13 16.72 -9.48
C SER A 96 8.00 16.82 -8.23
N LEU A 97 9.25 16.33 -8.33
CA LEU A 97 10.28 16.51 -7.29
C LEU A 97 10.56 18.00 -7.02
N ASP A 98 10.57 18.84 -8.06
CA ASP A 98 10.77 20.28 -7.90
C ASP A 98 9.63 20.93 -7.10
N ASP A 99 8.37 20.53 -7.33
CA ASP A 99 7.22 21.04 -6.57
C ASP A 99 7.27 20.56 -5.12
N PHE A 100 7.71 19.31 -4.89
CA PHE A 100 7.97 18.79 -3.55
C PHE A 100 9.03 19.63 -2.84
N LEU A 101 10.22 19.83 -3.43
CA LEU A 101 11.31 20.59 -2.82
C LEU A 101 10.93 22.05 -2.55
N ALA A 102 10.03 22.62 -3.33
CA ALA A 102 9.57 23.99 -3.17
C ALA A 102 8.47 24.17 -2.11
N LYS A 103 7.64 23.16 -1.86
CA LYS A 103 6.38 23.31 -1.11
C LYS A 103 6.15 22.26 -0.02
N SER A 104 6.97 21.23 0.04
CA SER A 104 6.94 20.14 1.00
C SER A 104 8.32 19.96 1.64
N PHE A 105 8.36 19.15 2.68
CA PHE A 105 9.56 18.83 3.42
C PHE A 105 9.42 17.42 4.01
N GLY A 106 10.51 16.87 4.52
CA GLY A 106 10.48 15.57 5.16
C GLY A 106 11.87 15.13 5.59
N VAL A 107 11.93 13.93 6.15
CA VAL A 107 13.18 13.26 6.49
C VAL A 107 13.14 11.81 6.04
N CYS A 108 14.31 11.23 5.80
CA CYS A 108 14.48 9.81 5.60
C CYS A 108 15.36 9.21 6.69
N ALA A 109 15.09 7.97 7.08
CA ALA A 109 15.96 7.18 7.94
C ALA A 109 16.92 6.36 7.07
N ILE A 110 18.21 6.47 7.36
CA ILE A 110 19.28 5.77 6.66
C ILE A 110 19.94 4.75 7.59
N HIS A 111 20.25 3.58 7.05
CA HIS A 111 21.05 2.56 7.72
C HIS A 111 21.87 1.78 6.68
N ALA A 112 23.20 1.76 6.84
CA ALA A 112 24.14 1.09 5.93
C ALA A 112 23.90 1.45 4.44
N ASP A 113 23.96 2.75 4.12
CA ASP A 113 23.78 3.32 2.78
C ASP A 113 22.45 2.97 2.09
N LYS A 114 21.41 2.66 2.88
CA LYS A 114 20.07 2.37 2.40
C LYS A 114 19.05 3.28 3.07
N ILE A 115 18.13 3.84 2.28
CA ILE A 115 16.91 4.47 2.79
C ILE A 115 15.99 3.36 3.32
N VAL A 116 15.76 3.36 4.63
CA VAL A 116 14.97 2.34 5.35
C VAL A 116 13.66 2.90 5.90
N GLY A 117 13.36 4.16 5.64
CA GLY A 117 12.08 4.78 5.93
C GLY A 117 12.08 6.25 5.54
N TRP A 118 10.89 6.84 5.49
CA TRP A 118 10.68 8.24 5.23
C TRP A 118 9.46 8.75 6.00
N CYS A 119 9.44 10.03 6.32
CA CYS A 119 8.26 10.76 6.75
C CYS A 119 8.24 12.11 6.03
N LEU A 120 7.16 12.38 5.31
CA LEU A 120 7.04 13.52 4.39
C LEU A 120 5.79 14.33 4.71
N SER A 121 5.84 15.65 4.48
CA SER A 121 4.65 16.49 4.44
C SER A 121 3.99 16.38 3.06
N GLU A 122 2.79 15.80 3.01
CA GLU A 122 2.08 15.51 1.76
C GLU A 122 1.30 16.75 1.30
N TYR A 123 0.33 17.20 2.10
CA TYR A 123 -0.52 18.34 1.78
C TYR A 123 -0.27 19.52 2.72
N ASN A 124 0.29 20.61 2.21
CA ASN A 124 0.58 21.82 2.99
C ASN A 124 -0.36 22.96 2.62
N CYS A 125 -1.08 23.52 3.60
CA CYS A 125 -2.01 24.62 3.40
C CYS A 125 -2.02 25.56 4.62
N GLY A 126 -1.43 26.76 4.44
CA GLY A 126 -1.33 27.75 5.50
C GLY A 126 -0.61 27.19 6.74
N PRO A 127 -1.22 27.21 7.94
CA PRO A 127 -0.61 26.70 9.16
C PRO A 127 -0.73 25.17 9.33
N ARG A 128 -1.22 24.44 8.32
CA ARG A 128 -1.53 23.00 8.40
C ARG A 128 -0.73 22.16 7.41
N CYS A 129 -0.35 20.96 7.83
CA CYS A 129 0.12 19.89 6.94
C CYS A 129 -0.50 18.53 7.27
N GLU A 130 -0.56 17.64 6.28
CA GLU A 130 -0.76 16.20 6.48
C GLU A 130 0.60 15.49 6.33
N ILE A 131 0.84 14.43 7.10
CA ILE A 131 2.08 13.65 7.01
C ILE A 131 1.86 12.20 6.59
N GLY A 132 2.70 11.74 5.68
CA GLY A 132 2.89 10.35 5.29
C GLY A 132 4.10 9.76 5.98
N ILE A 133 4.08 8.45 6.24
CA ILE A 133 5.22 7.74 6.81
C ILE A 133 5.26 6.28 6.42
N ALA A 134 6.46 5.78 6.09
CA ALA A 134 6.71 4.37 5.90
C ALA A 134 8.07 3.95 6.46
N THR A 135 8.21 2.66 6.75
CA THR A 135 9.45 2.05 7.23
C THR A 135 9.58 0.67 6.60
N ASP A 136 10.75 0.38 6.04
CA ASP A 136 11.14 -0.92 5.50
C ASP A 136 10.85 -2.00 6.56
N GLU A 137 10.19 -3.09 6.16
CA GLU A 137 9.71 -4.14 7.07
C GLU A 137 10.82 -4.72 7.96
N ALA A 138 12.03 -4.89 7.43
CA ALA A 138 13.18 -5.40 8.19
C ALA A 138 13.71 -4.41 9.25
N HIS A 139 13.28 -3.15 9.18
CA HIS A 139 13.66 -2.06 10.07
C HIS A 139 12.51 -1.58 10.97
N GLN A 140 11.32 -2.17 10.86
CA GLN A 140 10.19 -1.86 11.73
C GLN A 140 10.44 -2.28 13.19
N ARG A 141 9.58 -1.77 14.09
CA ARG A 141 9.62 -2.04 15.55
C ARG A 141 10.89 -1.56 16.28
N LYS A 142 11.71 -0.74 15.63
CA LYS A 142 12.93 -0.11 16.19
C LYS A 142 12.75 1.37 16.58
N GLY A 143 11.53 1.90 16.51
CA GLY A 143 11.23 3.30 16.86
C GLY A 143 11.43 4.33 15.75
N LEU A 144 11.86 3.90 14.55
CA LEU A 144 12.18 4.78 13.42
C LEU A 144 11.01 5.66 12.99
N ALA A 145 9.80 5.09 12.89
CA ALA A 145 8.61 5.86 12.52
C ALA A 145 8.33 7.01 13.51
N THR A 146 8.48 6.76 14.82
CA THR A 146 8.36 7.81 15.84
C THR A 146 9.44 8.86 15.65
N ALA A 147 10.70 8.47 15.46
CA ALA A 147 11.81 9.41 15.32
C ALA A 147 11.69 10.30 14.07
N MET A 148 11.32 9.72 12.92
CA MET A 148 11.10 10.48 11.69
C MET A 148 9.94 11.47 11.84
N ALA A 149 8.80 11.02 12.35
CA ALA A 149 7.65 11.90 12.56
C ALA A 149 7.98 13.02 13.57
N THR A 150 8.70 12.73 14.66
CA THR A 150 9.20 13.75 15.59
C THR A 150 10.01 14.83 14.87
N ALA A 151 10.96 14.44 14.02
CA ALA A 151 11.78 15.39 13.27
C ALA A 151 10.94 16.22 12.27
N VAL A 152 9.95 15.61 11.60
CA VAL A 152 9.03 16.32 10.71
C VAL A 152 8.14 17.31 11.47
N ILE A 153 7.63 16.95 12.65
CA ILE A 153 6.84 17.85 13.50
C ILE A 153 7.66 19.07 13.92
N GLN A 154 8.91 18.86 14.34
CA GLN A 154 9.83 19.94 14.69
C GLN A 154 10.11 20.85 13.48
N HIS A 155 10.36 20.25 12.30
CA HIS A 155 10.57 21.00 11.06
C HIS A 155 9.34 21.81 10.67
N ALA A 156 8.14 21.22 10.70
CA ALA A 156 6.88 21.90 10.43
C ALA A 156 6.71 23.14 11.31
N LEU A 157 6.95 22.99 12.63
CA LEU A 157 6.85 24.09 13.59
C LEU A 157 7.84 25.22 13.26
N SER A 158 9.06 24.88 12.83
CA SER A 158 10.06 25.88 12.41
C SER A 158 9.63 26.68 11.17
N GLN A 159 8.75 26.11 10.34
CA GLN A 159 8.15 26.74 9.16
C GLN A 159 6.83 27.47 9.47
N GLY A 160 6.42 27.55 10.74
CA GLY A 160 5.15 28.16 11.17
C GLY A 160 3.91 27.26 11.00
N ILE A 161 4.11 26.01 10.56
CA ILE A 161 3.06 25.00 10.44
C ILE A 161 2.90 24.31 11.79
N HIS A 162 1.72 24.41 12.38
CA HIS A 162 1.49 23.93 13.74
C HIS A 162 0.26 23.03 13.90
N GLN A 163 -0.53 22.84 12.84
CA GLN A 163 -1.60 21.86 12.80
C GLN A 163 -1.15 20.69 11.92
N ILE A 164 -0.95 19.52 12.50
CA ILE A 164 -0.44 18.35 11.77
C ILE A 164 -1.50 17.28 11.78
N GLY A 165 -1.94 16.86 10.60
CA GLY A 165 -2.89 15.79 10.39
C GLY A 165 -2.21 14.46 10.09
N TRP A 166 -2.86 13.38 10.50
CA TRP A 166 -2.42 12.00 10.29
C TRP A 166 -3.65 11.16 9.93
N LEU A 167 -3.69 10.62 8.72
CA LEU A 167 -4.77 9.76 8.26
C LEU A 167 -4.28 8.32 8.07
N CYS A 168 -4.89 7.37 8.76
CA CYS A 168 -4.55 5.95 8.61
C CYS A 168 -5.79 5.07 8.52
N TRP A 169 -5.62 3.83 8.06
CA TRP A 169 -6.64 2.80 8.22
C TRP A 169 -6.73 2.38 9.69
N ALA A 170 -7.94 2.11 10.18
CA ALA A 170 -8.17 1.71 11.58
C ALA A 170 -7.52 0.36 11.91
N ASP A 171 -7.47 -0.55 10.93
CA ASP A 171 -6.80 -1.85 11.02
C ASP A 171 -5.26 -1.74 10.92
N ASN A 172 -4.71 -0.58 10.56
CA ASN A 172 -3.29 -0.28 10.70
C ASN A 172 -3.00 0.17 12.15
N THR A 173 -3.13 -0.78 13.08
CA THR A 173 -2.88 -0.56 14.51
C THR A 173 -1.48 0.01 14.78
N PRO A 174 -0.39 -0.41 14.10
CA PRO A 174 0.93 0.20 14.28
C PRO A 174 0.97 1.71 13.96
N SER A 175 0.30 2.15 12.90
CA SER A 175 0.24 3.57 12.51
C SER A 175 -0.53 4.39 13.56
N SER A 176 -1.71 3.94 13.97
CA SER A 176 -2.51 4.65 14.97
C SER A 176 -1.88 4.64 16.37
N ALA A 177 -1.11 3.60 16.72
CA ALA A 177 -0.30 3.58 17.93
C ALA A 177 0.86 4.60 17.88
N THR A 178 1.48 4.76 16.70
CA THR A 178 2.56 5.75 16.50
C THR A 178 2.03 7.18 16.65
N ALA A 179 0.89 7.50 16.02
CA ALA A 179 0.24 8.80 16.15
C ALA A 179 -0.08 9.14 17.63
N ARG A 180 -0.74 8.22 18.35
CA ARG A 180 -1.07 8.41 19.77
C ARG A 180 0.17 8.57 20.65
N LYS A 181 1.24 7.82 20.39
CA LYS A 181 2.51 7.93 21.13
C LYS A 181 3.13 9.33 20.99
N LEU A 182 2.95 9.97 19.84
CA LEU A 182 3.43 11.34 19.56
C LEU A 182 2.47 12.43 20.09
N GLY A 183 1.38 12.05 20.74
CA GLY A 183 0.41 12.98 21.31
C GLY A 183 -0.70 13.41 20.37
N PHE A 184 -0.77 12.86 19.14
CA PHE A 184 -1.91 13.12 18.25
C PHE A 184 -3.21 12.63 18.89
N GLN A 185 -4.25 13.44 18.76
CA GLN A 185 -5.59 13.15 19.26
C GLN A 185 -6.48 12.65 18.13
N LEU A 186 -7.27 11.61 18.39
CA LEU A 186 -8.24 11.11 17.42
C LEU A 186 -9.37 12.14 17.28
N ILE A 187 -9.55 12.67 16.07
CA ILE A 187 -10.57 13.68 15.77
C ILE A 187 -11.80 13.05 15.14
N ALA A 188 -11.60 12.10 14.23
CA ALA A 188 -12.70 11.45 13.52
C ALA A 188 -12.38 10.00 13.15
N GLU A 189 -13.46 9.21 13.07
CA GLU A 189 -13.47 7.93 12.40
C GLU A 189 -14.52 7.99 11.29
N MET A 190 -14.16 7.51 10.10
CA MET A 190 -15.06 7.56 8.96
C MET A 190 -15.03 6.25 8.17
N PRO A 191 -16.20 5.78 7.69
CA PRO A 191 -16.24 4.68 6.77
C PRO A 191 -15.62 5.10 5.44
N ALA A 192 -14.83 4.19 4.89
CA ALA A 192 -14.11 4.37 3.65
C ALA A 192 -14.24 3.09 2.82
N PHE A 193 -14.49 3.28 1.54
CA PHE A 193 -14.84 2.20 0.64
C PHE A 193 -13.84 2.16 -0.52
N PRO A 194 -12.75 1.38 -0.38
CA PRO A 194 -11.89 1.04 -1.50
C PRO A 194 -12.74 0.44 -2.62
N THR A 195 -12.66 1.06 -3.78
CA THR A 195 -13.53 0.79 -4.91
C THR A 195 -12.70 0.62 -6.17
N PHE A 196 -13.05 -0.41 -6.94
CA PHE A 196 -12.37 -0.81 -8.16
C PHE A 196 -13.43 -0.91 -9.26
N PHE A 197 -13.38 0.01 -10.23
CA PHE A 197 -14.36 0.04 -11.31
C PHE A 197 -14.09 -1.03 -12.37
N ASP A 198 -12.82 -1.39 -12.55
CA ASP A 198 -12.44 -2.54 -13.36
C ASP A 198 -12.90 -3.86 -12.69
N ASP A 199 -13.54 -4.74 -13.47
CA ASP A 199 -14.08 -6.00 -12.96
C ASP A 199 -12.99 -7.00 -12.61
N VAL A 200 -11.92 -7.08 -13.41
CA VAL A 200 -10.79 -7.97 -13.16
C VAL A 200 -10.12 -7.60 -11.84
N ILE A 201 -9.81 -6.33 -11.64
CA ILE A 201 -9.21 -5.84 -10.38
C ILE A 201 -10.20 -6.00 -9.21
N HIS A 202 -11.47 -5.66 -9.40
CA HIS A 202 -12.49 -5.83 -8.35
C HIS A 202 -12.57 -7.26 -7.84
N PHE A 203 -12.69 -8.24 -8.76
CA PHE A 203 -12.80 -9.64 -8.42
C PHE A 203 -11.49 -10.18 -7.82
N GLY A 204 -10.34 -9.79 -8.38
CA GLY A 204 -9.05 -10.17 -7.81
C GLY A 204 -8.86 -9.67 -6.37
N VAL A 205 -9.29 -8.45 -6.05
CA VAL A 205 -9.21 -7.91 -4.68
C VAL A 205 -10.17 -8.65 -3.74
N GLN A 206 -11.37 -9.01 -4.19
CA GLN A 206 -12.27 -9.86 -3.40
C GLN A 206 -11.63 -11.23 -3.12
N GLY A 207 -10.96 -11.81 -4.11
CA GLY A 207 -10.17 -13.03 -3.94
C GLY A 207 -9.09 -12.89 -2.88
N ASN A 208 -8.35 -11.76 -2.88
CA ASN A 208 -7.33 -11.49 -1.86
C ASN A 208 -7.91 -11.39 -0.45
N LEU A 209 -9.12 -10.83 -0.30
CA LEU A 209 -9.80 -10.75 1.00
C LEU A 209 -10.17 -12.14 1.53
N CYS A 210 -10.79 -12.98 0.69
CA CYS A 210 -11.09 -14.38 1.04
C CYS A 210 -9.83 -15.17 1.36
N PHE A 211 -8.78 -15.00 0.54
CA PHE A 211 -7.49 -15.66 0.72
C PHE A 211 -6.86 -15.30 2.06
N SER A 212 -6.85 -14.01 2.41
CA SER A 212 -6.29 -13.52 3.69
C SER A 212 -7.09 -14.01 4.89
N ALA A 213 -8.39 -14.23 4.72
CA ALA A 213 -9.25 -14.85 5.73
C ALA A 213 -9.07 -16.38 5.85
N GLY A 214 -8.29 -17.00 4.96
CA GLY A 214 -8.09 -18.45 4.90
C GLY A 214 -9.21 -19.22 4.20
N ASP A 215 -10.19 -18.52 3.60
CA ASP A 215 -11.25 -19.12 2.81
C ASP A 215 -10.79 -19.30 1.36
N PHE A 216 -9.98 -20.35 1.16
CA PHE A 216 -9.36 -20.61 -0.15
C PHE A 216 -10.38 -21.02 -1.22
N GLU A 217 -11.51 -21.62 -0.85
CA GLU A 217 -12.58 -21.97 -1.80
C GLU A 217 -13.20 -20.72 -2.40
N GLN A 218 -13.70 -19.80 -1.55
CA GLN A 218 -14.24 -18.53 -2.07
C GLN A 218 -13.17 -17.69 -2.76
N ALA A 219 -11.92 -17.74 -2.30
CA ALA A 219 -10.84 -17.04 -2.97
C ALA A 219 -10.67 -17.50 -4.42
N VAL A 220 -10.66 -18.83 -4.67
CA VAL A 220 -10.62 -19.39 -6.03
C VAL A 220 -11.80 -18.90 -6.85
N ASP A 221 -13.03 -18.99 -6.33
CA ASP A 221 -14.22 -18.53 -7.07
C ASP A 221 -14.11 -17.07 -7.53
N TRP A 222 -13.56 -16.18 -6.69
CA TRP A 222 -13.32 -14.79 -7.05
C TRP A 222 -12.21 -14.62 -8.09
N TYR A 223 -11.10 -15.34 -7.96
CA TYR A 223 -10.04 -15.28 -8.96
C TYR A 223 -10.50 -15.81 -10.32
N GLU A 224 -11.29 -16.87 -10.36
CA GLU A 224 -11.87 -17.39 -11.61
C GLU A 224 -12.81 -16.38 -12.26
N ARG A 225 -13.60 -15.65 -11.46
CA ARG A 225 -14.41 -14.54 -11.97
C ARG A 225 -13.55 -13.42 -12.54
N ALA A 226 -12.39 -13.13 -11.93
CA ALA A 226 -11.44 -12.15 -12.43
C ALA A 226 -10.87 -12.58 -13.79
N VAL A 227 -10.43 -13.83 -13.91
CA VAL A 227 -9.92 -14.43 -15.16
C VAL A 227 -11.00 -14.45 -16.24
N ALA A 228 -12.24 -14.78 -15.89
CA ALA A 228 -13.36 -14.78 -16.83
C ALA A 228 -13.77 -13.37 -17.29
N ALA A 229 -13.51 -12.34 -16.48
CA ALA A 229 -13.87 -10.96 -16.79
C ALA A 229 -12.91 -10.27 -17.77
N GLY A 230 -11.69 -10.77 -17.94
CA GLY A 230 -10.70 -10.18 -18.84
C GLY A 230 -9.28 -10.65 -18.61
N ALA A 231 -8.31 -9.89 -19.12
CA ALA A 231 -6.89 -10.21 -18.96
C ALA A 231 -6.46 -10.04 -17.50
N ALA A 232 -6.37 -11.16 -16.77
CA ALA A 232 -5.95 -11.17 -15.38
C ALA A 232 -4.47 -10.79 -15.25
N PRO A 233 -4.11 -9.83 -14.37
CA PRO A 233 -2.73 -9.50 -14.12
C PRO A 233 -2.01 -10.66 -13.41
N VAL A 234 -0.68 -10.67 -13.49
CA VAL A 234 0.20 -11.71 -12.91
C VAL A 234 -0.19 -12.06 -11.47
N TRP A 235 -0.48 -11.05 -10.63
CA TRP A 235 -0.79 -11.28 -9.22
C TRP A 235 -2.11 -12.04 -9.00
N VAL A 236 -3.11 -11.88 -9.88
CA VAL A 236 -4.37 -12.62 -9.80
C VAL A 236 -4.11 -14.09 -10.09
N GLN A 237 -3.40 -14.38 -11.20
CA GLN A 237 -3.06 -15.76 -11.58
C GLN A 237 -2.19 -16.42 -10.51
N TRP A 238 -1.16 -15.73 -10.02
CA TRP A 238 -0.30 -16.21 -8.95
C TRP A 238 -1.09 -16.53 -7.67
N ASN A 239 -2.00 -15.66 -7.25
CA ASN A 239 -2.80 -15.90 -6.05
C ASN A 239 -3.84 -17.01 -6.24
N ALA A 240 -4.41 -17.15 -7.44
CA ALA A 240 -5.26 -18.27 -7.82
C ALA A 240 -4.51 -19.61 -7.73
N ALA A 241 -3.27 -19.66 -8.22
CA ALA A 241 -2.40 -20.83 -8.06
C ALA A 241 -2.15 -21.14 -6.59
N CYS A 242 -1.84 -20.13 -5.76
CA CYS A 242 -1.65 -20.33 -4.33
C CYS A 242 -2.91 -20.85 -3.62
N ALA A 243 -4.09 -20.33 -3.98
CA ALA A 243 -5.36 -20.73 -3.37
C ALA A 243 -5.69 -22.18 -3.73
N ASN A 244 -5.57 -22.54 -5.00
CA ASN A 244 -5.72 -23.91 -5.48
C ASN A 244 -4.67 -24.86 -4.86
N GLY A 245 -3.45 -24.39 -4.61
CA GLY A 245 -2.41 -25.16 -3.93
C GLY A 245 -2.78 -25.52 -2.49
N ARG A 246 -3.40 -24.60 -1.76
CA ARG A 246 -3.93 -24.84 -0.41
C ARG A 246 -5.11 -25.82 -0.39
N LEU A 247 -5.78 -25.99 -1.52
CA LEU A 247 -6.87 -26.94 -1.72
C LEU A 247 -6.42 -28.28 -2.35
N GLY A 248 -5.13 -28.44 -2.66
CA GLY A 248 -4.59 -29.66 -3.28
C GLY A 248 -4.98 -29.84 -4.75
N ARG A 249 -5.39 -28.78 -5.45
CA ARG A 249 -5.91 -28.84 -6.84
C ARG A 249 -4.79 -28.74 -7.87
N GLU A 250 -3.98 -29.78 -7.98
CA GLU A 250 -2.73 -29.81 -8.77
C GLU A 250 -2.87 -29.25 -10.20
N THR A 251 -3.86 -29.71 -10.96
CA THR A 251 -4.05 -29.26 -12.35
C THR A 251 -4.33 -27.76 -12.45
N ALA A 252 -5.16 -27.22 -11.56
CA ALA A 252 -5.48 -25.79 -11.53
C ALA A 252 -4.25 -24.96 -11.14
N VAL A 253 -3.43 -25.46 -10.20
CA VAL A 253 -2.17 -24.81 -9.83
C VAL A 253 -1.25 -24.64 -11.03
N ILE A 254 -1.01 -25.72 -11.79
CA ILE A 254 -0.13 -25.64 -12.96
C ILE A 254 -0.69 -24.69 -14.01
N HIS A 255 -2.01 -24.76 -14.27
CA HIS A 255 -2.65 -23.85 -15.22
C HIS A 255 -2.38 -22.38 -14.86
N HIS A 256 -2.72 -21.96 -13.64
CA HIS A 256 -2.54 -20.56 -13.25
C HIS A 256 -1.07 -20.13 -13.17
N LEU A 257 -0.14 -21.02 -12.83
CA LEU A 257 1.29 -20.70 -12.87
C LEU A 257 1.78 -20.48 -14.29
N GLN A 258 1.31 -21.27 -15.26
CA GLN A 258 1.62 -21.06 -16.68
C GLN A 258 1.06 -19.73 -17.18
N GLU A 259 -0.18 -19.38 -16.82
CA GLU A 259 -0.78 -18.10 -17.15
C GLU A 259 -0.02 -16.92 -16.50
N ALA A 260 0.40 -17.07 -15.25
CA ALA A 260 1.22 -16.06 -14.57
C ALA A 260 2.56 -15.84 -15.28
N ILE A 261 3.26 -16.91 -15.66
CA ILE A 261 4.51 -16.85 -16.41
C ILE A 261 4.30 -16.22 -17.79
N ALA A 262 3.24 -16.60 -18.50
CA ALA A 262 2.89 -16.00 -19.79
C ALA A 262 2.60 -14.50 -19.68
N ALA A 263 2.05 -14.06 -18.55
CA ALA A 263 1.80 -12.65 -18.22
C ALA A 263 3.05 -11.91 -17.69
N GLY A 264 4.22 -12.57 -17.60
CA GLY A 264 5.49 -11.94 -17.23
C GLY A 264 5.96 -12.19 -15.79
N PHE A 265 5.41 -13.18 -15.08
CA PHE A 265 5.95 -13.59 -13.78
C PHE A 265 7.39 -14.10 -13.92
N ASP A 266 8.32 -13.54 -13.12
CA ASP A 266 9.75 -13.85 -13.14
C ASP A 266 10.36 -14.15 -11.75
N ASP A 267 9.56 -14.13 -10.68
CA ASP A 267 10.00 -14.38 -9.31
C ASP A 267 10.08 -15.89 -8.99
N TRP A 268 11.12 -16.53 -9.54
CA TRP A 268 11.38 -17.96 -9.36
C TRP A 268 11.68 -18.33 -7.91
N GLU A 269 12.29 -17.45 -7.12
CA GLU A 269 12.54 -17.73 -5.71
C GLU A 269 11.23 -17.90 -4.95
N ARG A 270 10.27 -17.00 -5.18
CA ARG A 270 8.93 -17.09 -4.60
C ARG A 270 8.18 -18.34 -5.07
N LEU A 271 8.31 -18.75 -6.34
CA LEU A 271 7.76 -20.00 -6.85
C LEU A 271 8.24 -21.22 -6.03
N HIS A 272 9.54 -21.31 -5.81
CA HIS A 272 10.15 -22.44 -5.12
C HIS A 272 9.89 -22.44 -3.61
N ASN A 273 9.78 -21.25 -3.00
CA ASN A 273 9.70 -21.13 -1.54
C ASN A 273 8.28 -20.89 -1.01
N SER A 274 7.29 -20.60 -1.86
CA SER A 274 5.93 -20.29 -1.40
C SER A 274 5.35 -21.41 -0.53
N PRO A 275 4.92 -21.15 0.72
CA PRO A 275 4.32 -22.17 1.56
C PRO A 275 2.96 -22.65 1.02
N HIS A 276 2.30 -21.86 0.18
CA HIS A 276 1.00 -22.20 -0.39
C HIS A 276 1.07 -23.31 -1.43
N LEU A 277 2.25 -23.54 -2.02
CA LEU A 277 2.48 -24.55 -3.03
C LEU A 277 3.19 -25.80 -2.46
N ALA A 278 3.49 -25.82 -1.15
CA ALA A 278 4.30 -26.87 -0.53
C ALA A 278 3.76 -28.29 -0.77
N ALA A 279 2.45 -28.49 -0.65
CA ALA A 279 1.83 -29.79 -0.90
C ALA A 279 1.93 -30.24 -2.36
N ILE A 280 1.91 -29.28 -3.29
CA ILE A 280 1.94 -29.53 -4.73
C ILE A 280 3.37 -29.82 -5.21
N ARG A 281 4.39 -29.21 -4.57
CA ARG A 281 5.80 -29.41 -4.95
C ARG A 281 6.26 -30.86 -4.90
N GLU A 282 5.67 -31.65 -4.02
CA GLU A 282 5.99 -33.07 -3.84
C GLU A 282 5.29 -33.97 -4.87
N THR A 283 4.46 -33.42 -5.76
CA THR A 283 3.68 -34.21 -6.72
C THR A 283 4.40 -34.38 -8.05
N ALA A 284 4.09 -35.47 -8.77
CA ALA A 284 4.68 -35.73 -10.08
C ALA A 284 4.33 -34.63 -11.10
N VAL A 285 3.15 -34.03 -10.98
CA VAL A 285 2.68 -32.95 -11.86
C VAL A 285 3.59 -31.71 -11.73
N TRP A 286 4.00 -31.36 -10.51
CA TRP A 286 4.94 -30.27 -10.28
C TRP A 286 6.32 -30.53 -10.88
N GLN A 287 6.85 -31.74 -10.68
CA GLN A 287 8.18 -32.11 -11.19
C GLN A 287 8.22 -32.03 -12.72
N ILE A 288 7.12 -32.39 -13.40
CA ILE A 288 6.98 -32.23 -14.85
C ILE A 288 6.96 -30.75 -15.23
N PHE A 289 6.17 -29.94 -14.55
CA PHE A 289 6.05 -28.50 -14.80
C PHE A 289 7.40 -27.78 -14.67
N ILE A 290 8.11 -27.97 -13.55
CA ILE A 290 9.40 -27.31 -13.31
C ILE A 290 10.45 -27.71 -14.35
N LYS A 291 10.49 -29.00 -14.73
CA LYS A 291 11.39 -29.48 -15.79
C LYS A 291 11.09 -28.83 -17.14
N GLN A 292 9.81 -28.63 -17.48
CA GLN A 292 9.41 -27.95 -18.71
C GLN A 292 9.83 -26.48 -18.74
N MET A 293 9.85 -25.83 -17.58
CA MET A 293 10.28 -24.44 -17.44
C MET A 293 11.80 -24.26 -17.40
N GLY A 294 12.59 -25.35 -17.36
CA GLY A 294 14.05 -25.28 -17.30
C GLY A 294 14.61 -24.96 -15.92
N HIS A 295 13.81 -25.17 -14.85
CA HIS A 295 14.16 -24.84 -13.46
C HIS A 295 14.22 -26.08 -12.55
N GLY A 296 14.38 -27.28 -13.12
CA GLY A 296 14.41 -28.56 -12.39
C GLY A 296 15.76 -28.97 -11.85
#